data_AF-A0A9E6EH76-F1
#
_entry.id   AF-A0A9E6EH76-F1
#
_cell.length_a   1.000
_cell.length_b   1.000
_cell.length_c   1.000
_cell.angle_alpha   90.00
_cell.angle_beta   90.00
_cell.angle_gamma   90.00
#
_symmetry.space_group_name_H-M   'P 1'
#
loop_
_entity.id
_entity.type
_entity.pdbx_description
1 polymer ?
#
loop_
_entity_poly.entity_id
_entity_poly.type
_entity_poly.pdbx_seq_one_letter_code
_entity_poly.pdbx_strand_id
1 'polypeptide(L)'
;AVEGYVSCYPNAGLPNAFGQYDETPSETAALLKEFAAAGLVDIVGGCCGTTPDHIRAMAEAVAGLRPRSARPAATPDGPATAYSRYATSELKLQVPEGIPVITGRLTASRALDGRAIDEVWLFRKVYQRGPFGCWQVVLYDALNTRE
;
A
#
# COMPACT_ATOMS: atom_id res chain seq x y z
N ALA A 1 8.11 11.83 -11.25
CA ALA A 1 7.61 10.57 -11.84
C ALA A 1 8.53 9.44 -11.44
N VAL A 2 7.98 8.24 -11.20
CA VAL A 2 8.78 7.07 -10.84
C VAL A 2 9.56 6.58 -12.07
N GLU A 3 10.87 6.42 -11.92
CA GLU A 3 11.63 5.57 -12.83
C GLU A 3 11.19 4.12 -12.58
N GLY A 4 10.63 3.47 -13.60
CA GLY A 4 10.24 2.07 -13.52
C GLY A 4 8.90 1.75 -14.16
N TYR A 5 8.62 0.45 -14.22
CA TYR A 5 7.33 -0.10 -14.63
C TYR A 5 6.33 0.02 -13.48
N VAL A 6 5.07 0.33 -13.82
CA VAL A 6 3.96 0.39 -12.87
C VAL A 6 3.21 -0.94 -12.92
N SER A 7 3.19 -1.65 -11.79
CA SER A 7 2.40 -2.88 -11.63
C SER A 7 1.12 -2.59 -10.84
N CYS A 8 -0.01 -3.15 -11.30
CA CYS A 8 -1.30 -3.06 -10.62
C CYS A 8 -1.91 -4.45 -10.47
N TYR A 9 -2.15 -4.89 -9.24
CA TYR A 9 -2.72 -6.21 -8.94
C TYR A 9 -3.78 -6.09 -7.82
N PRO A 10 -4.99 -5.63 -8.13
CA PRO A 10 -6.02 -5.40 -7.12
C PRO A 10 -6.57 -6.71 -6.55
N ASN A 11 -7.27 -6.61 -5.43
CA ASN A 11 -8.18 -7.66 -4.99
C ASN A 11 -9.38 -7.78 -5.96
N ALA A 12 -10.12 -8.88 -5.93
CA ALA A 12 -11.41 -9.02 -6.59
C ALA A 12 -12.50 -8.24 -5.82
N GLY A 13 -12.35 -6.92 -5.77
CA GLY A 13 -13.21 -6.01 -5.03
C GLY A 13 -12.83 -5.83 -3.56
N LEU A 14 -13.65 -5.08 -2.85
CA LEU A 14 -13.55 -4.96 -1.40
C LEU A 14 -14.08 -6.24 -0.73
N PRO A 15 -13.49 -6.68 0.41
CA PRO A 15 -14.02 -7.80 1.14
C PRO A 15 -15.44 -7.48 1.65
N ASN A 16 -16.37 -8.41 1.45
CA ASN A 16 -17.72 -8.32 1.97
C ASN A 16 -17.75 -8.62 3.49
N ALA A 17 -18.95 -8.56 4.09
CA ALA A 17 -19.12 -8.78 5.54
C ALA A 17 -18.66 -10.17 6.03
N PHE A 18 -18.46 -11.13 5.13
CA PHE A 18 -17.95 -12.47 5.41
C PHE A 18 -16.45 -12.63 5.08
N GLY A 19 -15.76 -11.55 4.71
CA GLY A 19 -14.36 -11.57 4.29
C GLY A 19 -14.14 -12.20 2.91
N GLN A 20 -15.20 -12.37 2.11
CA GLN A 20 -15.14 -12.90 0.75
C GLN A 20 -15.09 -11.78 -0.29
N TYR A 21 -14.81 -12.13 -1.53
CA TYR A 21 -14.62 -11.20 -2.65
C TYR A 21 -15.63 -11.51 -3.74
N ASP A 22 -16.48 -10.53 -4.06
CA ASP A 22 -17.66 -10.73 -4.91
C ASP A 22 -17.47 -10.23 -6.36
N GLU A 23 -16.38 -9.48 -6.63
CA GLU A 23 -16.11 -8.98 -7.97
C GLU A 23 -15.78 -10.13 -8.91
N THR A 24 -16.42 -10.14 -10.08
CA THR A 24 -16.29 -11.20 -11.07
C THR A 24 -15.04 -11.03 -11.94
N PRO A 25 -14.57 -12.10 -12.62
CA PRO A 25 -13.49 -12.00 -13.59
C PRO A 25 -13.66 -10.88 -14.63
N SER A 26 -14.88 -10.69 -15.14
CA SER A 26 -15.20 -9.67 -16.14
C SER A 26 -15.14 -8.25 -15.59
N GLU A 27 -15.59 -8.03 -14.35
CA GLU A 27 -15.58 -6.71 -13.72
C GLU A 27 -14.15 -6.25 -13.46
N THR A 28 -13.31 -7.10 -12.85
CA THR A 28 -11.90 -6.79 -12.60
C THR A 28 -11.13 -6.57 -13.89
N ALA A 29 -11.39 -7.40 -14.91
CA ALA A 29 -10.76 -7.24 -16.22
C ALA A 29 -11.15 -5.92 -16.90
N ALA A 30 -12.41 -5.48 -16.80
CA ALA A 30 -12.86 -4.21 -17.37
C ALA A 30 -12.14 -3.01 -16.73
N LEU A 31 -12.02 -2.99 -15.39
CA LEU A 31 -11.32 -1.93 -14.67
C LEU A 31 -9.83 -1.87 -15.04
N LEU A 32 -9.15 -3.01 -15.09
CA LEU A 32 -7.73 -3.05 -15.45
C LEU A 32 -7.50 -2.71 -16.93
N LYS A 33 -8.46 -3.01 -17.80
CA LYS A 33 -8.43 -2.60 -19.20
C LYS A 33 -8.49 -1.07 -19.33
N GLU A 34 -9.32 -0.38 -18.56
CA GLU A 34 -9.36 1.08 -18.55
C GLU A 34 -8.01 1.67 -18.12
N PHE A 35 -7.37 1.09 -17.09
CA PHE A 35 -6.06 1.54 -16.64
C PHE A 35 -4.98 1.31 -17.70
N ALA A 36 -5.00 0.15 -18.36
CA ALA A 36 -4.07 -0.17 -19.44
C ALA A 36 -4.29 0.74 -20.66
N ALA A 37 -5.55 0.97 -21.06
CA ALA A 37 -5.89 1.83 -22.19
C ALA A 37 -5.55 3.31 -21.94
N ALA A 38 -5.65 3.76 -20.68
CA ALA A 38 -5.22 5.09 -20.26
C ALA A 38 -3.69 5.23 -20.13
N GLY A 39 -2.93 4.14 -20.34
CA GLY A 39 -1.48 4.14 -20.20
C GLY A 39 -1.01 4.38 -18.77
N LEU A 40 -1.75 3.88 -17.78
CA LEU A 40 -1.42 4.05 -16.36
C LEU A 40 -0.58 2.91 -15.80
N VAL A 41 -0.64 1.73 -16.43
CA VAL A 41 -0.01 0.50 -15.96
C VAL A 41 0.84 -0.16 -17.04
N ASP A 42 1.86 -0.89 -16.62
CA ASP A 42 2.75 -1.69 -17.45
C ASP A 42 2.50 -3.19 -17.25
N ILE A 43 2.16 -3.59 -16.02
CA ILE A 43 1.91 -4.97 -15.61
C ILE A 43 0.57 -5.01 -14.87
N VAL A 44 -0.28 -5.98 -15.21
CA VAL A 44 -1.54 -6.25 -14.52
C VAL A 44 -1.55 -7.65 -13.90
N GLY A 45 -2.22 -7.81 -12.76
CA GLY A 45 -2.36 -9.08 -12.07
C GLY A 45 -3.46 -9.04 -11.03
N GLY A 46 -3.43 -9.98 -10.08
CA GLY A 46 -4.43 -10.08 -9.03
C GLY A 46 -3.83 -10.34 -7.63
N CYS A 47 -4.55 -9.92 -6.60
CA CYS A 47 -4.26 -10.17 -5.19
C CYS A 47 -5.37 -11.06 -4.56
N CYS A 48 -5.90 -10.70 -3.40
CA CYS A 48 -6.89 -11.50 -2.68
C CYS A 48 -8.22 -11.61 -3.47
N GLY A 49 -8.83 -12.79 -3.44
CA GLY A 49 -10.08 -13.06 -4.15
C GLY A 49 -9.95 -13.34 -5.65
N THR A 50 -8.83 -12.96 -6.26
CA THR A 50 -8.59 -13.26 -7.68
C THR A 50 -8.30 -14.75 -7.90
N THR A 51 -8.79 -15.28 -9.02
CA THR A 51 -8.68 -16.70 -9.40
C THR A 51 -7.99 -16.83 -10.76
N PRO A 52 -7.61 -18.05 -11.20
CA PRO A 52 -7.10 -18.24 -12.57
C PRO A 52 -8.05 -17.70 -13.66
N ASP A 53 -9.36 -17.72 -13.43
CA ASP A 53 -10.34 -17.16 -14.36
C ASP A 53 -10.27 -15.62 -14.44
N HIS A 54 -9.99 -14.96 -13.30
CA HIS A 54 -9.71 -13.53 -13.29
C HIS A 54 -8.46 -13.23 -14.13
N ILE A 55 -7.37 -13.97 -13.91
CA ILE A 55 -6.11 -13.76 -14.63
C ILE A 55 -6.31 -13.94 -16.14
N ARG A 56 -7.09 -14.94 -16.56
CA ARG A 56 -7.43 -15.15 -17.97
C ARG A 56 -8.22 -13.98 -18.55
N ALA A 57 -9.27 -13.54 -17.86
CA ALA A 57 -10.09 -12.42 -18.29
C ALA A 57 -9.29 -11.12 -18.40
N MET A 58 -8.41 -10.84 -17.43
CA MET A 58 -7.49 -9.69 -17.47
C MET A 58 -6.56 -9.76 -18.68
N ALA A 59 -5.91 -10.90 -18.89
CA ALA A 59 -4.97 -11.10 -19.99
C ALA A 59 -5.64 -10.91 -21.36
N GLU A 60 -6.86 -11.45 -21.53
CA GLU A 60 -7.67 -11.24 -22.73
C GLU A 60 -8.09 -9.78 -22.90
N ALA A 61 -8.52 -9.11 -21.82
CA ALA A 61 -9.00 -7.74 -21.87
C ALA A 61 -7.92 -6.72 -22.24
N VAL A 62 -6.66 -6.95 -21.82
CA VAL A 62 -5.52 -6.10 -22.14
C VAL A 62 -4.75 -6.56 -23.39
N ALA A 63 -5.14 -7.67 -24.01
CA ALA A 63 -4.48 -8.18 -25.21
C ALA A 63 -4.48 -7.13 -26.34
N GLY A 64 -3.30 -6.88 -26.90
CA GLY A 64 -3.11 -5.90 -27.98
C GLY A 64 -3.00 -4.44 -27.52
N LEU A 65 -3.19 -4.14 -26.23
CA LEU A 65 -2.85 -2.83 -25.68
C LEU A 65 -1.33 -2.69 -25.54
N ARG A 66 -0.83 -1.49 -25.79
CA ARG A 66 0.59 -1.19 -25.55
C ARG A 66 0.77 -0.81 -24.08
N PRO A 67 1.82 -1.31 -23.40
CA PRO A 67 2.23 -0.79 -22.11
C PRO A 67 2.46 0.72 -22.19
N ARG A 68 2.41 1.38 -21.02
CA ARG A 68 2.66 2.81 -20.91
C ARG A 68 3.95 3.18 -21.64
N SER A 69 3.89 4.19 -22.51
CA SER A 69 5.08 4.73 -23.16
C SER A 69 6.03 5.23 -22.07
N ALA A 70 7.29 4.77 -22.07
CA ALA A 70 8.32 5.22 -21.14
C ALA A 70 8.38 6.75 -21.15
N ARG A 71 7.72 7.38 -20.17
CA ARG A 71 7.81 8.82 -20.00
C ARG A 71 9.16 9.03 -19.29
N PRO A 72 10.09 9.83 -19.85
CA PRO A 72 11.24 10.25 -19.07
C PRO A 72 10.71 10.81 -17.76
N ALA A 73 11.36 10.48 -16.65
CA ALA A 73 10.88 10.90 -15.35
C ALA A 73 10.65 12.41 -15.42
N ALA A 74 9.39 12.86 -15.35
CA ALA A 74 9.14 14.23 -14.98
C ALA A 74 9.87 14.36 -13.65
N THR A 75 10.90 15.22 -13.59
CA THR A 75 11.37 15.76 -12.33
C THR A 75 10.12 16.11 -11.56
N PRO A 76 9.91 15.57 -10.35
CA PRO A 76 8.82 16.07 -9.53
C PRO A 76 8.98 17.58 -9.46
N ASP A 77 8.06 18.34 -10.07
CA ASP A 77 8.05 19.82 -9.99
C ASP A 77 7.60 20.30 -8.59
N GLY A 78 7.55 19.37 -7.62
CA GLY A 78 7.30 19.63 -6.22
C GLY A 78 8.42 19.04 -5.36
N PRO A 79 8.64 19.58 -4.15
CA PRO A 79 9.67 19.09 -3.26
C PRO A 79 9.49 17.59 -3.05
N ALA A 80 10.55 16.81 -3.30
CA ALA A 80 10.59 15.41 -2.94
C ALA A 80 10.22 15.31 -1.45
N THR A 81 9.12 14.61 -1.14
CA THR A 81 8.68 14.32 0.23
C THR A 81 9.55 13.20 0.81
N ALA A 82 10.86 13.32 0.63
CA ALA A 82 11.83 12.44 1.21
C ALA A 82 11.99 12.84 2.67
N TYR A 83 11.63 11.94 3.57
CA TYR A 83 11.97 12.07 4.97
C TYR A 83 13.48 11.83 5.11
N SER A 84 14.18 12.81 5.67
CA SER A 84 15.62 12.75 5.92
C SER A 84 15.96 11.94 7.17
N ARG A 85 14.98 11.72 8.07
CA ARG A 85 15.18 10.96 9.31
C ARG A 85 13.90 10.30 9.77
N TYR A 86 14.03 9.07 10.25
CA TYR A 86 13.04 8.39 11.09
C TYR A 86 13.73 7.92 12.38
N ALA A 87 13.17 8.28 13.52
CA ALA A 87 13.68 7.84 14.82
C ALA A 87 12.52 7.40 15.71
N THR A 88 12.57 6.16 16.20
CA THR A 88 11.64 5.68 17.22
C THR A 88 12.24 5.85 18.61
N SER A 89 11.46 6.40 19.53
CA SER A 89 11.81 6.57 20.95
C SER A 89 10.66 6.14 21.84
N GLU A 90 10.91 6.08 23.15
CA GLU A 90 9.87 5.82 24.17
C GLU A 90 9.09 4.52 23.95
N LEU A 91 9.76 3.51 23.39
CA LEU A 91 9.15 2.21 23.13
C LEU A 91 8.72 1.54 24.44
N LYS A 92 7.46 1.12 24.51
CA LYS A 92 6.91 0.34 25.62
C LYS A 92 6.25 -0.91 25.07
N LEU A 93 6.67 -2.06 25.59
CA LEU A 93 5.98 -3.33 25.37
C LEU A 93 5.07 -3.60 26.56
N GLN A 94 3.81 -3.89 26.28
CA GLN A 94 2.81 -4.31 27.25
C GLN A 94 2.16 -5.60 26.76
N VAL A 95 1.70 -6.45 27.67
CA VAL A 95 1.05 -7.72 27.31
C VAL A 95 -0.27 -7.88 28.08
N PRO A 96 -1.25 -6.99 27.89
CA PRO A 96 -2.57 -7.15 28.50
C PRO A 96 -3.23 -8.44 28.04
N GLU A 97 -3.66 -9.27 28.98
CA GLU A 97 -4.38 -10.52 28.69
C GLU A 97 -3.67 -11.45 27.68
N GLY A 98 -2.32 -11.43 27.68
CA GLY A 98 -1.52 -12.24 26.76
C GLY A 98 -1.34 -11.66 25.35
N ILE A 99 -1.90 -10.49 25.06
CA ILE A 99 -1.84 -9.82 23.75
C ILE A 99 -0.69 -8.80 23.75
N PRO A 100 0.39 -8.98 22.96
CA PRO A 100 1.47 -8.00 22.95
C PRO A 100 1.05 -6.71 22.25
N VAL A 101 1.31 -5.59 22.92
CA VAL A 101 1.06 -4.23 22.44
C VAL A 101 2.37 -3.46 22.57
N ILE A 102 2.86 -2.91 21.46
CA ILE A 102 4.01 -2.00 21.44
C ILE A 102 3.51 -0.60 21.18
N THR A 103 3.79 0.32 22.09
CA THR A 103 3.60 1.76 21.87
C THR A 103 4.94 2.45 21.75
N GLY A 104 4.95 3.63 21.16
CA GLY A 104 6.15 4.45 21.09
C GLY A 104 5.92 5.79 20.41
N ARG A 105 6.99 6.55 20.32
CA ARG A 105 7.06 7.83 19.60
C ARG A 105 7.89 7.63 18.34
N LEU A 106 7.42 8.13 17.21
CA LEU A 106 8.14 8.20 15.95
C LEU A 106 8.32 9.68 15.59
N THR A 107 9.57 10.11 15.48
CA THR A 107 9.92 11.41 14.90
C THR A 107 10.32 11.19 13.45
N ALA A 108 9.65 11.88 12.53
CA ALA A 108 9.94 11.87 11.10
C ALA A 108 10.29 13.29 10.65
N SER A 109 11.50 13.48 10.13
CA SER A 109 11.99 14.79 9.67
C SER A 109 11.95 14.85 8.15
N ARG A 110 11.49 15.96 7.59
CA ARG A 110 11.56 16.24 6.14
C ARG A 110 11.79 17.72 5.87
N ALA A 111 12.20 18.06 4.65
CA ALA A 111 12.23 19.43 4.19
C ALA A 111 11.03 19.69 3.27
N LEU A 112 10.32 20.80 3.49
CA LEU A 112 9.27 21.29 2.61
C LEU A 112 9.54 22.77 2.32
N ASP A 113 9.71 23.13 1.06
CA ASP A 113 10.03 24.50 0.61
C ASP A 113 11.21 25.14 1.36
N GLY A 114 12.25 24.34 1.61
CA GLY A 114 13.47 24.78 2.33
C GLY A 114 13.32 24.89 3.85
N ARG A 115 12.15 24.58 4.42
CA ARG A 115 11.92 24.54 5.87
C ARG A 115 12.00 23.11 6.38
N ALA A 116 12.75 22.90 7.46
CA ALA A 116 12.72 21.64 8.19
C ALA A 116 11.37 21.50 8.90
N ILE A 117 10.71 20.36 8.70
CA ILE A 117 9.50 19.96 9.38
C ILE A 117 9.82 18.66 10.12
N ASP A 118 9.64 18.70 11.44
CA ASP A 118 9.67 17.53 12.30
C ASP A 118 8.24 17.14 12.65
N GLU A 119 7.82 15.96 12.24
CA GLU A 119 6.52 15.39 12.56
C GLU A 119 6.71 14.36 13.67
N VAL A 120 5.90 14.49 14.72
CA VAL A 120 5.91 13.58 15.86
C VAL A 120 4.64 12.76 15.83
N TRP A 121 4.79 11.44 15.95
CA TRP A 121 3.70 10.49 15.94
C TRP A 121 3.78 9.61 17.17
N LEU A 122 2.69 9.52 17.92
CA LEU A 122 2.52 8.48 18.92
C LEU A 122 1.86 7.29 18.23
N PHE A 123 2.48 6.11 18.31
CA PHE A 123 1.97 4.92 17.65
C PHE A 123 1.65 3.81 18.65
N ARG A 124 0.74 2.93 18.23
CA ARG A 124 0.44 1.66 18.88
C ARG A 124 0.36 0.56 17.83
N LYS A 125 1.02 -0.57 18.12
CA LYS A 125 0.98 -1.81 17.34
C LYS A 125 0.51 -2.93 18.24
N VAL A 126 -0.54 -3.63 17.84
CA VAL A 126 -1.03 -4.85 18.52
C VAL A 126 -0.60 -6.04 17.68
N TYR A 127 -0.04 -7.04 18.36
CA TYR A 127 0.48 -8.24 17.74
C TYR A 127 -0.38 -9.44 18.09
N GLN A 128 -0.53 -10.34 17.13
CA GLN A 128 -1.05 -11.67 17.34
C GLN A 128 -0.07 -12.69 16.79
N ARG A 129 -0.04 -13.87 17.41
CA ARG A 129 0.71 -14.99 16.86
C ARG A 129 -0.11 -15.68 15.78
N GLY A 130 0.40 -15.67 14.56
CA GLY A 130 -0.21 -16.29 13.40
C GLY A 130 -0.09 -17.82 13.40
N PRO A 131 -0.76 -18.50 12.46
CA PRO A 131 -0.86 -19.96 12.38
C PRO A 131 0.49 -20.68 12.17
N PHE A 132 1.52 -19.98 11.70
CA PHE A 132 2.87 -20.51 11.53
C PHE A 132 3.84 -20.05 12.62
N GLY A 133 3.33 -19.55 13.75
CA GLY A 133 4.14 -19.05 14.85
C GLY A 133 4.80 -17.69 14.59
N CYS A 134 4.56 -17.06 13.44
CA CYS A 134 5.00 -15.70 13.12
C CYS A 134 4.21 -14.66 13.90
N TRP A 135 4.84 -13.55 14.27
CA TRP A 135 4.15 -12.40 14.85
C TRP A 135 3.60 -11.52 13.73
N GLN A 136 2.32 -11.20 13.80
CA GLN A 136 1.64 -10.32 12.84
C GLN A 136 1.13 -9.09 13.57
N VAL A 137 1.29 -7.91 12.97
CA VAL A 137 0.62 -6.70 13.44
C VAL A 137 -0.83 -6.79 12.98
N VAL A 138 -1.76 -6.95 13.92
CA VAL A 138 -3.20 -7.07 13.63
C VAL A 138 -3.94 -5.73 13.78
N LEU A 139 -3.32 -4.76 14.48
CA LEU A 139 -3.80 -3.40 14.57
C LEU A 139 -2.62 -2.45 14.65
N TYR A 140 -2.68 -1.37 13.86
CA TYR A 140 -1.76 -0.25 13.94
C TYR A 140 -2.56 1.04 13.92
N ASP A 141 -2.31 1.90 14.90
CA ASP A 141 -2.78 3.28 14.91
C ASP A 141 -1.62 4.22 15.22
N ALA A 142 -1.69 5.41 14.66
CA ALA A 142 -0.73 6.47 14.90
C ALA A 142 -1.43 7.82 14.91
N LEU A 143 -1.12 8.62 15.92
CA LEU A 143 -1.63 9.98 16.10
C LEU A 143 -0.49 10.95 15.84
N ASN A 144 -0.63 11.83 14.85
CA ASN A 144 0.28 12.96 14.68
C ASN A 144 0.00 13.98 15.79
N THR A 145 1.01 14.31 16.59
CA THR A 145 0.83 15.17 17.75
C THR A 145 1.07 16.64 17.48
N ARG A 146 1.10 17.09 16.19
CA ARG A 146 1.38 18.47 15.74
C ARG A 146 1.40 19.49 16.89
N GLU A 147 2.59 19.77 17.42
CA GLU A 147 2.80 20.91 18.30
C GLU A 147 2.81 22.21 17.47
#